data_AF-A0A969X579-F1
#
_entry.id   AF-A0A969X579-F1
#
_cell.length_a   1.000
_cell.length_b   1.000
_cell.length_c   1.000
_cell.angle_alpha   90.00
_cell.angle_beta   90.00
_cell.angle_gamma   90.00
#
_symmetry.space_group_name_H-M   'P 1'
#
loop_
_entity.id
_entity.type
_entity.pdbx_description
1 polymer ?
#
loop_
_entity_poly.entity_id
_entity_poly.type
_entity_poly.pdbx_seq_one_letter_code
_entity_poly.pdbx_strand_id
1 'polypeptide(L)'
;MELTTIFVTAFVVGLSGAMMPGPLTAVLAENSLRRGFIAGPLVTLGHGIVEALMVALLAVGLGQIIAEEAAAGVIGIAGGLMLVWMGYGMVKSALSGSLSLTTGSGEQRRQTPLIGGMITTVSNPYWFLWWATVGASYVLLSKEHGIQGVFLFFSGHILSDFAWLSLLALALVSGKRFLNDKIYAGIIAVLGLFLVSLGIYFFWSGINFLT
;
A
#
# COMPACT_ATOMS: atom_id res chain seq x y z
N MET A 1 -20.79 16.23 12.54
CA MET A 1 -21.19 15.34 11.42
C MET A 1 -21.95 14.18 12.02
N GLU A 2 -23.00 13.67 11.40
CA GLU A 2 -23.60 12.42 11.88
C GLU A 2 -22.58 11.28 11.82
N LEU A 3 -22.62 10.37 12.80
CA LEU A 3 -21.68 9.24 12.90
C LEU A 3 -21.66 8.37 11.63
N THR A 4 -22.82 8.21 11.00
CA THR A 4 -22.96 7.50 9.72
C THR A 4 -22.26 8.25 8.58
N THR A 5 -22.29 9.58 8.58
CA THR A 5 -21.60 10.39 7.57
C THR A 5 -20.09 10.25 7.69
N ILE A 6 -19.53 10.17 8.90
CA ILE A 6 -18.09 9.90 9.11
C ILE A 6 -17.70 8.59 8.42
N PHE A 7 -18.46 7.50 8.67
CA PHE A 7 -18.16 6.20 8.08
C PHE A 7 -18.25 6.22 6.54
N VAL A 8 -19.34 6.76 5.98
CA VAL A 8 -19.57 6.76 4.53
C VAL A 8 -18.54 7.61 3.80
N THR A 9 -18.25 8.80 4.33
CA THR A 9 -17.24 9.69 3.75
C THR A 9 -15.84 9.07 3.85
N ALA A 10 -15.50 8.45 4.99
CA ALA A 10 -14.24 7.72 5.15
C ALA A 10 -14.11 6.58 4.14
N PHE A 11 -15.18 5.81 3.89
CA PHE A 11 -15.17 4.75 2.89
C PHE A 11 -14.95 5.31 1.47
N VAL A 12 -15.71 6.33 1.07
CA VAL A 12 -15.62 6.90 -0.29
C VAL A 12 -14.28 7.58 -0.52
N VAL A 13 -13.79 8.33 0.46
CA VAL A 13 -12.49 9.03 0.38
C VAL A 13 -11.35 8.04 0.47
N GLY A 14 -11.44 7.01 1.30
CA GLY A 14 -10.44 5.94 1.41
C GLY A 14 -10.18 5.23 0.08
N LEU A 15 -11.22 5.05 -0.76
CA LEU A 15 -11.05 4.53 -2.12
C LEU A 15 -10.05 5.34 -2.96
N SER A 16 -9.96 6.66 -2.77
CA SER A 16 -8.98 7.49 -3.48
C SER A 16 -7.53 7.13 -3.13
N GLY A 17 -7.28 6.70 -1.89
CA GLY A 17 -5.99 6.17 -1.45
C GLY A 17 -5.78 4.75 -2.00
N ALA A 18 -6.77 3.87 -1.82
CA ALA A 18 -6.72 2.46 -2.19
C ALA A 18 -6.49 2.23 -3.70
N MET A 19 -7.14 3.04 -4.53
CA MET A 19 -7.11 2.89 -5.99
C MET A 19 -5.82 3.36 -6.65
N MET A 20 -4.97 4.10 -5.93
CA MET A 20 -3.73 4.59 -6.50
C MET A 20 -2.74 3.43 -6.69
N PRO A 21 -2.25 3.18 -7.92
CA PRO A 21 -1.30 2.09 -8.14
C PRO A 21 0.00 2.36 -7.40
N GLY A 22 0.48 1.37 -6.65
CA GLY A 22 1.64 1.52 -5.80
C GLY A 22 2.33 0.20 -5.42
N PRO A 23 3.29 0.25 -4.48
CA PRO A 23 4.02 -0.91 -3.95
C PRO A 23 3.10 -2.00 -3.39
N LEU A 24 2.03 -1.57 -2.70
CA LEU A 24 1.02 -2.46 -2.14
C LEU A 24 0.28 -3.22 -3.24
N THR A 25 -0.08 -2.55 -4.34
CA THR A 25 -0.71 -3.15 -5.52
C THR A 25 0.20 -4.20 -6.18
N ALA A 26 1.51 -3.92 -6.26
CA ALA A 26 2.48 -4.85 -6.85
C ALA A 26 2.61 -6.14 -6.02
N VAL A 27 2.73 -6.01 -4.69
CA VAL A 27 2.79 -7.17 -3.78
C VAL A 27 1.48 -7.95 -3.76
N LEU A 28 0.34 -7.25 -3.81
CA LEU A 28 -0.96 -7.89 -3.98
C LEU A 28 -1.00 -8.71 -5.25
N ALA A 29 -0.53 -8.15 -6.37
CA ALA A 29 -0.60 -8.83 -7.66
C ALA A 29 0.25 -10.10 -7.67
N GLU A 30 1.50 -10.01 -7.21
CA GLU A 30 2.36 -11.18 -7.10
C GLU A 30 1.74 -12.27 -6.21
N ASN A 31 1.27 -11.90 -5.01
CA ASN A 31 0.70 -12.87 -4.08
C ASN A 31 -0.63 -13.44 -4.57
N SER A 32 -1.47 -12.66 -5.26
CA SER A 32 -2.75 -13.14 -5.79
C SER A 32 -2.55 -14.15 -6.91
N LEU A 33 -1.59 -13.90 -7.80
CA LEU A 33 -1.28 -14.81 -8.91
C LEU A 33 -0.68 -16.14 -8.42
N ARG A 34 0.04 -16.11 -7.30
CA ARG A 34 0.66 -17.31 -6.69
C ARG A 34 -0.27 -18.06 -5.73
N ARG A 35 -0.89 -17.36 -4.79
CA ARG A 35 -1.63 -17.91 -3.64
C ARG A 35 -3.15 -17.83 -3.80
N GLY A 36 -3.65 -17.27 -4.90
CA GLY A 36 -5.07 -17.11 -5.15
C GLY A 36 -5.69 -15.93 -4.39
N PHE A 37 -7.02 -15.91 -4.34
CA PHE A 37 -7.81 -14.78 -3.84
C PHE A 37 -7.46 -14.38 -2.39
N ILE A 38 -7.07 -15.35 -1.56
CA ILE A 38 -6.74 -15.12 -0.14
C ILE A 38 -5.62 -14.09 0.06
N ALA A 39 -4.80 -13.83 -0.96
CA ALA A 39 -3.80 -12.78 -0.93
C ALA A 39 -4.40 -11.38 -0.71
N GLY A 40 -5.59 -11.09 -1.28
CA GLY A 40 -6.28 -9.80 -1.08
C GLY A 40 -6.54 -9.51 0.39
N PRO A 41 -7.40 -10.30 1.05
CA PRO A 41 -7.69 -10.14 2.48
C PRO A 41 -6.43 -10.12 3.37
N LEU A 42 -5.43 -10.96 3.08
CA LEU A 42 -4.21 -11.03 3.89
C LEU A 42 -3.31 -9.80 3.71
N VAL A 43 -3.18 -9.27 2.49
CA VAL A 43 -2.43 -8.04 2.22
C VAL A 43 -3.13 -6.85 2.88
N THR A 44 -4.47 -6.76 2.75
CA THR A 44 -5.25 -5.73 3.44
C THR A 44 -5.09 -5.82 4.94
N LEU A 45 -5.10 -7.02 5.53
CA LEU A 45 -4.90 -7.17 6.97
C LEU A 45 -3.54 -6.62 7.41
N GLY A 46 -2.47 -6.92 6.66
CA GLY A 46 -1.15 -6.35 6.92
C GLY A 46 -1.14 -4.82 6.79
N HIS A 47 -1.74 -4.28 5.73
CA HIS A 47 -1.91 -2.85 5.54
C HIS A 47 -2.66 -2.20 6.71
N GLY A 48 -3.81 -2.75 7.09
CA GLY A 48 -4.67 -2.25 8.14
C GLY A 48 -4.05 -2.25 9.53
N ILE A 49 -3.11 -3.17 9.83
CA ILE A 49 -2.34 -3.12 11.08
C ILE A 49 -1.47 -1.86 11.14
N VAL A 50 -0.80 -1.52 10.04
CA VAL A 50 0.04 -0.32 9.94
C VAL A 50 -0.83 0.94 9.98
N GLU A 51 -1.99 0.91 9.31
CA GLU A 51 -2.93 2.03 9.35
C GLU A 51 -3.56 2.25 10.71
N ALA A 52 -3.94 1.18 11.43
CA ALA A 52 -4.45 1.30 12.79
C ALA A 52 -3.43 1.99 13.71
N LEU A 53 -2.15 1.63 13.57
CA LEU A 53 -1.07 2.29 14.29
C LEU A 53 -0.94 3.77 13.89
N MET A 54 -1.00 4.10 12.60
CA MET A 54 -0.95 5.48 12.13
C MET A 54 -2.13 6.32 12.64
N VAL A 55 -3.36 5.80 12.59
CA VAL A 55 -4.55 6.47 13.15
C VAL A 55 -4.38 6.73 14.64
N ALA A 56 -3.90 5.74 15.40
CA ALA A 56 -3.65 5.91 16.83
C ALA A 56 -2.60 7.00 17.09
N LEU A 57 -1.52 7.03 16.31
CA LEU A 57 -0.46 8.03 16.42
C LEU A 57 -0.97 9.44 16.04
N LEU A 58 -1.73 9.57 14.95
CA LEU A 58 -2.36 10.83 14.55
C LEU A 58 -3.35 11.31 15.61
N ALA A 59 -4.10 10.40 16.23
CA ALA A 59 -5.04 10.72 17.28
C ALA A 59 -4.37 11.30 18.54
N VAL A 60 -3.12 10.92 18.84
CA VAL A 60 -2.35 11.48 19.96
C VAL A 60 -1.48 12.69 19.60
N GLY A 61 -1.44 13.10 18.32
CA GLY A 61 -0.82 14.35 17.89
C GLY A 61 0.31 14.22 16.86
N LEU A 62 0.61 13.02 16.36
CA LEU A 62 1.69 12.81 15.38
C LEU A 62 1.51 13.66 14.11
N GLY A 63 0.27 13.99 13.72
CA GLY A 63 -0.02 14.72 12.47
C GLY A 63 0.70 16.06 12.34
N GLN A 64 0.98 16.75 13.45
CA GLN A 64 1.74 18.01 13.44
C GLN A 64 3.22 17.78 13.11
N ILE A 65 3.77 16.63 13.49
CA ILE A 65 5.18 16.26 13.28
C ILE A 65 5.38 15.75 11.84
N ILE A 66 4.44 14.94 11.30
CA ILE A 66 4.57 14.42 9.92
C ILE A 66 4.32 15.52 8.87
N ALA A 67 3.61 16.59 9.24
CA ALA A 67 3.36 17.72 8.37
C ALA A 67 4.58 18.65 8.23
N GLU A 68 5.63 18.48 9.04
CA GLU A 68 6.87 19.24 8.86
C GLU A 68 7.59 18.80 7.57
N GLU A 69 8.06 19.78 6.80
CA GLU A 69 8.77 19.56 5.54
C GLU A 69 9.98 18.61 5.73
N ALA A 70 10.69 18.74 6.85
CA ALA A 70 11.79 17.86 7.21
C ALA A 70 11.36 16.38 7.34
N ALA A 71 10.23 16.12 8.00
CA ALA A 71 9.71 14.77 8.18
C ALA A 71 9.24 14.19 6.83
N ALA A 72 8.51 14.98 6.03
CA ALA A 72 8.07 14.59 4.69
C ALA A 72 9.27 14.26 3.77
N GLY A 73 10.34 15.06 3.85
CA GLY A 73 11.57 14.87 3.09
C GLY A 73 12.30 13.57 3.44
N VAL A 74 12.51 13.30 4.73
CA VAL A 74 13.14 12.05 5.21
C VAL A 74 12.32 10.82 4.80
N ILE A 75 11.00 10.88 4.96
CA ILE A 75 10.09 9.80 4.57
C ILE A 75 10.15 9.55 3.05
N GLY A 76 10.12 10.61 2.24
CA GLY A 76 10.22 10.51 0.78
C GLY A 76 11.51 9.85 0.31
N ILE A 77 12.65 10.23 0.91
CA ILE A 77 13.96 9.64 0.61
C ILE A 77 14.02 8.15 1.01
N ALA A 78 13.68 7.83 2.26
CA ALA A 78 13.76 6.46 2.77
C ALA A 78 12.79 5.52 2.04
N GLY A 79 11.55 5.96 1.84
CA GLY A 79 10.55 5.21 1.06
C GLY A 79 10.98 5.04 -0.39
N GLY A 80 11.45 6.12 -1.03
CA GLY A 80 11.93 6.09 -2.41
C GLY A 80 13.04 5.05 -2.66
N LEU A 81 14.07 5.04 -1.81
CA LEU A 81 15.16 4.06 -1.88
C LEU A 81 14.68 2.60 -1.75
N MET A 82 13.76 2.36 -0.81
CA MET A 82 13.21 1.02 -0.59
C MET A 82 12.42 0.52 -1.82
N LEU A 83 11.64 1.41 -2.44
CA LEU A 83 10.87 1.08 -3.64
C LEU A 83 11.75 0.81 -4.87
N VAL A 84 12.83 1.56 -5.03
CA VAL A 84 13.84 1.28 -6.08
C VAL A 84 14.46 -0.09 -5.86
N TRP A 85 14.86 -0.42 -4.62
CA TRP A 85 15.46 -1.72 -4.31
C TRP A 85 14.51 -2.89 -4.59
N MET A 86 13.24 -2.77 -4.17
CA MET A 86 12.20 -3.78 -4.44
C MET A 86 11.91 -3.91 -5.94
N GLY A 87 11.70 -2.79 -6.63
CA GLY A 87 11.40 -2.76 -8.06
C GLY A 87 12.52 -3.35 -8.90
N TYR A 88 13.77 -3.02 -8.58
CA TYR A 88 14.95 -3.60 -9.24
C TYR A 88 15.01 -5.13 -9.06
N GLY A 89 14.73 -5.64 -7.86
CA GLY A 89 14.66 -7.08 -7.59
C GLY A 89 13.61 -7.78 -8.45
N MET A 90 12.42 -7.18 -8.61
CA MET A 90 11.34 -7.69 -9.46
C MET A 90 11.74 -7.73 -10.94
N VAL A 91 12.29 -6.62 -11.47
CA VAL A 91 12.76 -6.54 -12.87
C VAL A 91 13.85 -7.58 -13.13
N LYS A 92 14.85 -7.67 -12.26
CA LYS A 92 15.95 -8.63 -12.39
C LYS A 92 15.43 -10.08 -12.44
N SER A 93 14.48 -10.42 -11.57
CA SER A 93 13.89 -11.77 -11.50
C SER A 93 13.05 -12.12 -12.73
N ALA A 94 12.41 -11.12 -13.34
CA ALA A 94 11.63 -11.29 -14.57
C ALA A 94 12.52 -11.48 -15.79
N LEU A 95 13.61 -10.71 -15.89
CA LEU A 95 14.55 -10.80 -17.01
C LEU A 95 15.42 -12.06 -16.97
N SER A 96 15.70 -12.62 -15.79
CA SER A 96 16.49 -13.85 -15.66
C SER A 96 15.74 -15.12 -16.07
N GLY A 97 14.47 -15.03 -16.48
CA GLY A 97 13.67 -16.20 -16.89
C GLY A 97 13.39 -17.20 -15.75
N SER A 98 13.75 -16.86 -14.52
CA SER A 98 13.59 -17.70 -13.33
C SER A 98 12.16 -17.66 -12.74
N LEU A 99 11.27 -16.86 -13.31
CA LEU A 99 9.87 -16.80 -12.92
C LEU A 99 9.08 -17.88 -13.65
N SER A 100 8.72 -18.93 -12.92
CA SER A 100 7.72 -19.90 -13.34
C SER A 100 6.44 -19.74 -12.52
N LEU A 101 5.29 -19.86 -13.17
CA LEU A 101 3.99 -19.99 -12.53
C LEU A 101 3.81 -21.37 -11.86
N THR A 102 4.58 -22.39 -12.28
CA THR A 102 4.40 -23.80 -11.88
C THR A 102 5.53 -24.38 -11.03
N THR A 103 6.77 -23.87 -11.09
CA THR A 103 7.86 -24.36 -10.20
C THR A 103 7.97 -23.54 -8.92
N GLY A 104 7.23 -23.97 -7.90
CA GLY A 104 7.39 -23.52 -6.52
C GLY A 104 8.31 -24.45 -5.73
N SER A 105 9.63 -24.44 -5.99
CA SER A 105 10.61 -25.11 -5.12
C SER A 105 11.89 -24.28 -5.04
N GLY A 106 11.95 -23.40 -4.05
CA GLY A 106 13.14 -22.62 -3.73
C GLY A 106 12.90 -21.80 -2.48
N GLU A 107 13.49 -22.25 -1.37
CA GLU A 107 13.51 -21.64 -0.04
C GLU A 107 14.23 -20.27 0.00
N GLN A 108 13.80 -19.30 -0.79
CA GLN A 108 13.98 -17.92 -0.37
C GLN A 108 12.85 -17.64 0.62
N ARG A 109 13.17 -17.24 1.85
CA ARG A 109 12.22 -16.79 2.88
C ARG A 109 11.32 -15.69 2.31
N ARG A 110 10.27 -16.09 1.60
CA ARG A 110 9.34 -15.21 0.89
C ARG A 110 8.29 -14.79 1.89
N GLN A 111 8.28 -13.50 2.20
CA GLN A 111 7.41 -12.90 3.19
C GLN A 111 5.93 -13.30 2.95
N THR A 112 5.19 -13.47 4.03
CA THR A 112 3.75 -13.76 3.95
C THR A 112 3.02 -12.57 3.32
N PRO A 113 1.86 -12.75 2.68
CA PRO A 113 1.11 -11.64 2.08
C PRO A 113 0.80 -10.53 3.10
N LEU A 114 0.57 -10.92 4.36
CA LEU A 114 0.42 -10.02 5.49
C LEU A 114 1.68 -9.19 5.75
N ILE A 115 2.85 -9.82 5.88
CA ILE A 115 4.13 -9.10 6.08
C ILE A 115 4.45 -8.22 4.87
N GLY A 116 4.20 -8.71 3.66
CA GLY A 116 4.34 -7.94 2.44
C GLY A 116 3.46 -6.69 2.44
N GLY A 117 2.21 -6.80 2.89
CA GLY A 117 1.31 -5.66 3.08
C GLY A 117 1.84 -4.65 4.10
N MET A 118 2.35 -5.10 5.25
CA MET A 118 2.94 -4.21 6.26
C MET A 118 4.15 -3.46 5.69
N ILE A 119 5.13 -4.18 5.13
CA ILE A 119 6.38 -3.59 4.66
C ILE A 119 6.12 -2.63 3.50
N THR A 120 5.30 -3.01 2.53
CA THR A 120 5.00 -2.12 1.40
C THR A 120 4.21 -0.90 1.79
N THR A 121 3.36 -0.98 2.82
CA THR A 121 2.67 0.20 3.37
C THR A 121 3.66 1.17 3.98
N VAL A 122 4.54 0.71 4.88
CA VAL A 122 5.58 1.55 5.51
C VAL A 122 6.63 2.02 4.50
N SER A 123 6.79 1.33 3.38
CA SER A 123 7.72 1.73 2.31
C SER A 123 7.09 2.70 1.31
N ASN A 124 5.78 2.98 1.42
CA ASN A 124 5.05 3.81 0.47
C ASN A 124 4.96 5.25 0.98
N PRO A 125 5.78 6.20 0.49
CA PRO A 125 5.72 7.58 0.96
C PRO A 125 4.44 8.31 0.52
N TYR A 126 3.72 7.86 -0.52
CA TYR A 126 2.37 8.37 -0.76
C TYR A 126 1.41 8.04 0.38
N TRP A 127 1.54 6.87 0.99
CA TRP A 127 0.72 6.51 2.14
C TRP A 127 0.93 7.51 3.29
N PHE A 128 2.18 7.91 3.56
CA PHE A 128 2.46 8.95 4.54
C PHE A 128 1.91 10.32 4.13
N LEU A 129 2.05 10.73 2.87
CA LEU A 129 1.53 12.01 2.39
C LEU A 129 -0.01 12.07 2.47
N TRP A 130 -0.69 10.99 2.09
CA TRP A 130 -2.15 10.88 2.21
C TRP A 130 -2.59 10.96 3.67
N TRP A 131 -1.91 10.26 4.57
CA TRP A 131 -2.19 10.30 6.00
C TRP A 131 -1.83 11.63 6.66
N ALA A 132 -0.79 12.33 6.19
CA ALA A 132 -0.41 13.65 6.68
C ALA A 132 -1.39 14.75 6.24
N THR A 133 -2.10 14.54 5.13
CA THR A 133 -3.04 15.53 4.57
C THR A 133 -4.49 15.17 4.88
N VAL A 134 -5.08 14.32 4.04
CA VAL A 134 -6.49 13.91 4.11
C VAL A 134 -6.74 13.13 5.39
N GLY A 135 -5.90 12.14 5.69
CA GLY A 135 -6.06 11.27 6.85
C GLY A 135 -6.04 12.05 8.18
N ALA A 136 -5.04 12.92 8.38
CA ALA A 136 -4.92 13.74 9.59
C ALA A 136 -6.13 14.66 9.80
N SER A 137 -6.62 15.27 8.73
CA SER A 137 -7.81 16.13 8.77
C SER A 137 -9.05 15.35 9.21
N TYR A 138 -9.27 14.16 8.63
CA TYR A 138 -10.42 13.32 8.99
C TYR A 138 -10.31 12.73 10.40
N VAL A 139 -9.11 12.37 10.85
CA VAL A 139 -8.88 11.94 12.24
C VAL A 139 -9.23 13.07 13.21
N LEU A 140 -8.83 14.30 12.91
CA LEU A 140 -9.15 15.47 13.75
C LEU A 140 -10.67 15.73 13.81
N LEU A 141 -11.36 15.75 12.67
CA LEU A 141 -12.82 15.90 12.59
C LEU A 141 -13.55 14.77 13.34
N SER A 142 -13.02 13.55 13.25
CA SER A 142 -13.61 12.38 13.91
C SER A 142 -13.42 12.42 15.43
N LYS A 143 -12.33 13.02 15.94
CA LYS A 143 -12.09 13.21 17.36
C LYS A 143 -13.11 14.12 18.06
N GLU A 144 -13.77 15.03 17.33
CA GLU A 144 -14.86 15.84 17.88
C GLU A 144 -16.04 14.97 18.39
N HIS A 145 -16.17 13.75 17.87
CA HIS A 145 -17.19 12.77 18.24
C HIS A 145 -16.61 11.67 19.17
N GLY A 146 -15.48 11.96 19.81
CA GLY A 146 -14.78 11.06 20.71
C GLY A 146 -14.22 9.80 20.04
N ILE A 147 -13.95 8.78 20.85
CA ILE A 147 -13.35 7.52 20.38
C ILE A 147 -14.23 6.78 19.37
N GLN A 148 -15.56 6.94 19.48
CA GLN A 148 -16.52 6.33 18.57
C GLN A 148 -16.41 6.90 17.15
N GLY A 149 -16.21 8.22 17.02
CA GLY A 149 -15.98 8.85 15.73
C GLY A 149 -14.73 8.34 15.04
N VAL A 150 -13.61 8.26 15.77
CA VAL A 150 -12.33 7.74 15.26
C VAL A 150 -12.44 6.27 14.83
N PHE A 151 -13.14 5.45 15.62
CA PHE A 151 -13.38 4.05 15.29
C PHE A 151 -14.20 3.89 14.00
N LEU A 152 -15.27 4.69 13.84
CA LEU A 152 -16.11 4.64 12.63
C LEU A 152 -15.39 5.15 11.39
N PHE A 153 -14.58 6.20 11.53
CA PHE A 153 -13.69 6.67 10.47
C PHE A 153 -12.73 5.56 10.03
N PHE A 154 -11.99 4.98 10.97
CA PHE A 154 -11.02 3.92 10.64
C PHE A 154 -11.70 2.69 10.03
N SER A 155 -12.87 2.30 10.55
CA SER A 155 -13.64 1.18 10.02
C SER A 155 -14.11 1.42 8.58
N GLY A 156 -14.60 2.64 8.28
CA GLY A 156 -15.02 3.00 6.92
C GLY A 156 -13.83 3.01 5.95
N HIS A 157 -12.73 3.63 6.38
CA HIS A 157 -11.49 3.69 5.60
C HIS A 157 -10.94 2.28 5.30
N ILE A 158 -10.71 1.44 6.31
CA ILE A 158 -10.10 0.12 6.08
C ILE A 158 -11.00 -0.83 5.27
N LEU A 159 -12.33 -0.66 5.36
CA LEU A 159 -13.27 -1.40 4.51
C LEU A 159 -13.16 -0.99 3.04
N SER A 160 -12.77 0.24 2.75
CA SER A 160 -12.51 0.68 1.38
C SER A 160 -11.28 -0.02 0.80
N ASP A 161 -10.19 -0.11 1.56
CA ASP A 161 -8.99 -0.85 1.15
C ASP A 161 -9.28 -2.34 1.01
N PHE A 162 -10.04 -2.91 1.94
CA PHE A 162 -10.46 -4.30 1.87
C PHE A 162 -11.28 -4.60 0.61
N ALA A 163 -12.28 -3.76 0.32
CA ALA A 163 -13.14 -3.93 -0.84
C ALA A 163 -12.33 -3.84 -2.13
N TRP A 164 -11.48 -2.81 -2.27
CA TRP A 164 -10.69 -2.59 -3.47
C TRP A 164 -9.63 -3.68 -3.68
N LEU A 165 -8.82 -3.98 -2.67
CA LEU A 165 -7.74 -4.96 -2.80
C LEU A 165 -8.28 -6.39 -2.99
N SER A 166 -9.42 -6.72 -2.38
CA SER A 166 -10.10 -8.00 -2.63
C SER A 166 -10.68 -8.07 -4.05
N LEU A 167 -11.29 -6.99 -4.54
CA LEU A 167 -11.79 -6.92 -5.91
C LEU A 167 -10.64 -7.10 -6.92
N LEU A 168 -9.52 -6.43 -6.70
CA LEU A 168 -8.35 -6.53 -7.56
C LEU A 168 -7.72 -7.94 -7.50
N ALA A 169 -7.65 -8.55 -6.31
CA ALA A 169 -7.21 -9.94 -6.14
C ALA A 169 -8.12 -10.89 -6.94
N LEU A 170 -9.43 -10.72 -6.85
CA LEU A 170 -10.40 -11.53 -7.60
C LEU A 170 -10.18 -11.38 -9.10
N ALA A 171 -10.05 -10.15 -9.60
CA ALA A 171 -9.81 -9.87 -11.01
C ALA A 171 -8.54 -10.58 -11.53
N LEU A 172 -7.44 -10.51 -10.76
CA LEU A 172 -6.17 -11.14 -11.12
C LEU A 172 -6.25 -12.67 -11.11
N VAL A 173 -6.94 -13.24 -10.13
CA VAL A 173 -7.10 -14.70 -10.00
C VAL A 173 -8.02 -15.26 -11.07
N SER A 174 -9.15 -14.62 -11.33
CA SER A 174 -10.07 -15.01 -12.41
C SER A 174 -9.43 -14.84 -13.79
N GLY A 175 -8.53 -13.87 -13.95
CA GLY A 175 -7.73 -13.66 -15.16
C GLY A 175 -6.57 -14.66 -15.35
N LYS A 176 -6.20 -15.44 -14.32
CA LYS A 176 -5.00 -16.30 -14.32
C LYS A 176 -4.98 -17.34 -15.44
N ARG A 177 -6.14 -17.85 -15.88
CA ARG A 177 -6.23 -18.82 -16.99
C ARG A 177 -5.72 -18.28 -18.33
N PHE A 178 -5.60 -16.96 -18.46
CA PHE A 178 -5.05 -16.28 -19.63
C PHE A 178 -3.56 -15.93 -19.46
N LEU A 179 -2.96 -16.22 -18.30
CA LEU A 179 -1.56 -15.89 -17.99
C LEU A 179 -0.66 -17.10 -18.22
N ASN A 180 0.30 -16.96 -19.14
CA ASN A 180 1.43 -17.87 -19.28
C ASN A 180 2.69 -17.27 -18.60
N ASP A 181 3.76 -18.06 -18.47
CA ASP A 181 5.00 -17.61 -17.80
C ASP A 181 5.59 -16.33 -18.40
N LYS A 182 5.46 -16.13 -19.72
CA LYS A 182 5.92 -14.91 -20.40
C LYS A 182 5.08 -13.69 -20.03
N ILE A 183 3.76 -13.82 -19.98
CA ILE A 183 2.85 -12.74 -19.57
C ILE A 183 3.06 -12.43 -18.09
N TYR A 184 3.21 -13.45 -17.25
CA TYR A 184 3.50 -13.28 -15.83
C TYR A 184 4.84 -12.57 -15.58
N ALA A 185 5.91 -13.00 -16.24
CA ALA A 185 7.20 -12.32 -16.17
C ALA A 185 7.09 -10.87 -16.68
N GLY A 186 6.32 -10.63 -17.75
CA GLY A 186 6.02 -9.29 -18.25
C GLY A 186 5.31 -8.41 -17.22
N ILE A 187 4.26 -8.92 -16.56
CA ILE A 187 3.55 -8.20 -15.49
C ILE A 187 4.50 -7.85 -14.34
N ILE A 188 5.31 -8.80 -13.87
CA ILE A 188 6.27 -8.58 -12.78
C ILE A 188 7.35 -7.56 -13.19
N ALA A 189 7.82 -7.59 -14.44
CA ALA A 189 8.76 -6.59 -14.96
C ALA A 189 8.13 -5.18 -15.01
N VAL A 190 6.89 -5.07 -15.49
CA VAL A 190 6.17 -3.79 -15.56
C VAL A 190 5.91 -3.22 -14.16
N LEU A 191 5.46 -4.04 -13.21
CA LEU A 191 5.29 -3.64 -11.83
C LEU A 191 6.62 -3.22 -11.19
N GLY A 192 7.68 -3.98 -11.41
CA GLY A 192 9.01 -3.65 -10.93
C GLY A 192 9.53 -2.32 -11.48
N LEU A 193 9.39 -2.07 -12.79
CA LEU A 193 9.71 -0.80 -13.42
C LEU A 193 8.89 0.35 -12.82
N PHE A 194 7.59 0.14 -12.62
CA PHE A 194 6.72 1.12 -11.99
C PHE A 194 7.18 1.48 -10.57
N LEU A 195 7.56 0.49 -9.75
CA LEU A 195 8.10 0.75 -8.40
C LEU A 195 9.43 1.50 -8.45
N VAL A 196 10.31 1.21 -9.42
CA VAL A 196 11.54 1.97 -9.61
C VAL A 196 11.23 3.43 -9.96
N SER A 197 10.33 3.68 -10.91
CA SER A 197 9.94 5.04 -11.31
C SER A 197 9.34 5.83 -10.15
N LEU A 198 8.43 5.21 -9.40
CA LEU A 198 7.76 5.82 -8.25
C LEU A 198 8.74 6.03 -7.09
N GLY A 199 9.69 5.11 -6.89
CA GLY A 199 10.79 5.26 -5.93
C GLY A 199 11.73 6.43 -6.27
N ILE A 200 12.10 6.60 -7.55
CA ILE A 200 12.89 7.75 -8.02
C ILE A 200 12.13 9.05 -7.80
N TYR A 201 10.84 9.09 -8.18
CA TYR A 201 9.99 10.26 -7.98
C TYR A 201 9.94 10.70 -6.51
N PHE A 202 9.75 9.76 -5.59
CA PHE A 202 9.70 10.07 -4.17
C PHE A 202 11.04 10.42 -3.55
N PHE A 203 12.12 9.80 -4.01
CA PHE A 203 13.46 10.20 -3.61
C PHE A 203 13.73 11.66 -3.99
N TRP A 204 13.40 12.04 -5.23
CA TRP A 204 13.57 13.41 -5.71
C TRP A 204 12.64 14.40 -5.00
N SER A 205 11.36 14.05 -4.83
CA SER A 205 10.41 14.85 -4.06
C SER A 205 10.88 15.03 -2.61
N GLY A 206 11.45 14.00 -2.00
CA GLY A 206 11.96 14.05 -0.64
C GLY A 206 13.15 15.00 -0.49
N ILE A 207 14.05 15.05 -1.49
CA ILE A 207 15.12 16.06 -1.53
C ILE A 207 14.54 17.47 -1.60
N ASN A 208 13.54 17.71 -2.45
CA ASN A 208 12.92 19.03 -2.60
C ASN A 208 12.24 19.53 -1.32
N PHE A 209 11.80 18.62 -0.43
CA PHE A 209 11.26 19.00 0.89
C PHE A 209 12.36 19.36 1.91
N LEU A 210 13.63 19.06 1.62
CA LEU A 210 14.77 19.33 2.51
C LEU A 210 15.65 20.50 2.05
N THR A 211 15.36 21.09 0.88
CA THR A 211 16.15 22.16 0.25
C THR A 211 15.30 23.38 -0.03
#